data_AF-A0A522EXN8-F1
#
_entry.id   AF-A0A522EXN8-F1
#
_cell.length_a   1.000
_cell.length_b   1.000
_cell.length_c   1.000
_cell.angle_alpha   90.00
_cell.angle_beta   90.00
_cell.angle_gamma   90.00
#
_symmetry.space_group_name_H-M   'P 1'
#
loop_
_entity.id
_entity.type
_entity.pdbx_description
1 polymer ?
#
loop_
_entity_poly.entity_id
_entity_poly.type
_entity_poly.pdbx_seq_one_letter_code
_entity_poly.pdbx_strand_id
1 'polypeptide(L)' 'MTRIVFCCKLNQEAEGLARAPFPGELGEKIFNEVSKPA' A
#
# COMPACT_ATOMS: atom_id res chain seq x y z
N MET A 1 -9.32 -12.34 -1.18
CA MET A 1 -9.67 -11.15 -1.98
C MET A 1 -8.50 -10.19 -1.88
N THR A 2 -7.85 -9.87 -2.99
CA THR A 2 -6.69 -9.00 -2.98
C THR A 2 -7.15 -7.55 -2.83
N ARG A 3 -6.61 -6.90 -1.80
CA ARG A 3 -6.84 -5.48 -1.53
C ARG A 3 -6.27 -4.67 -2.68
N ILE A 4 -7.08 -3.87 -3.36
CA ILE A 4 -6.62 -2.92 -4.38
C ILE A 4 -6.45 -1.57 -3.70
N VAL A 5 -5.29 -0.95 -3.85
CA VAL A 5 -5.01 0.40 -3.35
C VAL A 5 -4.54 1.28 -4.50
N PHE A 6 -4.85 2.56 -4.42
CA PHE A 6 -4.30 3.54 -5.34
C PHE A 6 -2.86 3.83 -4.94
N CYS A 7 -1.90 3.36 -5.73
CA CYS A 7 -0.50 3.59 -5.42
C CYS A 7 -0.09 5.00 -5.82
N CYS A 8 0.22 5.85 -4.83
CA CYS A 8 0.68 7.23 -5.08
C CYS A 8 1.97 7.25 -5.92
N LYS A 9 2.80 6.21 -5.81
CA LYS A 9 4.06 6.05 -6.55
C LYS A 9 3.87 5.71 -8.02
N LEU A 10 2.85 4.90 -8.34
CA LEU A 10 2.57 4.43 -9.70
C LEU A 10 1.40 5.19 -10.37
N ASN A 11 0.67 6.01 -9.61
CA ASN A 11 -0.53 6.72 -10.04
C ASN A 11 -1.59 5.81 -10.68
N GLN A 12 -1.67 4.56 -10.21
CA GLN A 12 -2.63 3.56 -10.69
C GLN A 12 -3.09 2.67 -9.55
N GLU A 13 -4.24 2.03 -9.76
CA GLU A 13 -4.78 1.02 -8.86
C GLU A 13 -3.95 -0.28 -8.99
N ALA A 14 -3.39 -0.72 -7.88
CA ALA A 14 -2.56 -1.92 -7.82
C ALA A 14 -2.82 -2.67 -6.52
N GLU A 15 -2.35 -3.91 -6.45
CA GLU A 15 -2.54 -4.74 -5.25
C GLU A 15 -1.80 -4.12 -4.06
N GLY A 16 -2.53 -3.80 -2.99
CA GLY A 16 -2.00 -3.26 -1.77
C GLY A 16 -1.05 -4.21 -1.05
N LEU A 17 -0.21 -3.64 -0.18
CA LEU A 17 0.64 -4.46 0.68
C LEU A 17 -0.23 -5.43 1.49
N ALA A 18 0.30 -6.63 1.75
CA ALA A 18 -0.37 -7.66 2.55
C ALA A 18 -0.25 -7.39 4.06
N ARG A 19 0.78 -6.64 4.47
CA ARG A 19 0.98 -6.16 5.84
C ARG A 19 1.74 -4.83 5.79
N ALA A 20 1.54 -3.99 6.80
CA ALA A 20 2.36 -2.79 6.96
C ALA A 20 3.84 -3.19 7.17
N PRO A 21 4.79 -2.54 6.49
CA PRO A 21 6.21 -2.86 6.62
C PRO A 21 6.80 -2.35 7.94
N PHE A 22 6.18 -1.33 8.54
CA PHE A 22 6.61 -0.72 9.80
C PHE A 22 5.42 -0.60 10.76
N PRO A 23 5.63 -0.78 12.08
CA PRO A 23 4.64 -0.43 13.08
C PRO A 23 4.57 1.10 13.26
N GLY A 24 3.36 1.62 13.50
CA GLY A 24 3.10 3.05 13.69
C GLY A 24 2.35 3.70 12.51
N GLU A 25 1.95 4.95 12.68
CA GLU A 25 1.05 5.66 11.75
C GLU A 25 1.63 5.81 10.34
N LEU A 26 2.96 5.92 10.22
CA LEU A 26 3.66 5.95 8.92
C LEU A 26 3.50 4.61 8.17
N GLY A 27 3.54 3.49 8.89
CA GLY A 27 3.34 2.17 8.30
C GLY A 27 1.92 1.95 7.79
N GLU A 28 0.92 2.48 8.50
CA GLU A 28 -0.48 2.47 8.04
C GLU A 28 -0.69 3.35 6.80
N LYS A 29 -0.09 4.55 6.76
CA LYS A 29 -0.12 5.42 5.57
C LYS A 29 0.50 4.72 4.36
N ILE A 30 1.71 4.17 4.52
CA ILE A 30 2.39 3.41 3.46
C ILE A 30 1.54 2.21 3.05
N PHE A 31 0.97 1.48 4.01
CA PHE A 31 0.09 0.37 3.70
C PHE A 31 -1.08 0.82 2.84
N ASN A 32 -1.70 1.97 3.11
CA ASN A 32 -2.86 2.54 2.39
C ASN A 32 -2.54 3.19 1.05
N GLU A 33 -1.34 3.76 0.89
CA GLU A 33 -0.97 4.57 -0.29
C GLU A 33 0.05 3.89 -1.21
N VAL A 34 0.61 2.73 -0.81
CA VAL A 34 1.65 2.01 -1.54
C VAL A 34 1.22 0.58 -1.84
N SER A 35 1.41 0.17 -3.10
CA SER A 35 1.11 -1.17 -3.59
C SER A 35 2.31 -2.12 -3.43
N LYS A 36 2.02 -3.41 -3.37
CA LYS A 36 2.99 -4.51 -3.20
C LYS A 36 4.11 -4.57 -4.26
N PRO A 37 3.89 -4.22 -5.53
CA PRO A 37 4.95 -4.18 -6.54
C PRO A 37 5.82 -2.91 -6.53
N ALA A 38 5.73 -2.04 -5.50
CA ALA A 38 6.39 -0.73 -5.45
C ALA A 38 7.66 -0.67 -4.58
#